data_AF-A0A183BEK0-F1
#
_entry.id   AF-A0A183BEK0-F1
#
_cell.length_a   1.000
_cell.length_b   1.000
_cell.length_c   1.000
_cell.angle_alpha   90.00
_cell.angle_beta   90.00
_cell.angle_gamma   90.00
#
_symmetry.space_group_name_H-M   'P 1'
#
loop_
_entity.id
_entity.type
_entity.pdbx_description
1 polymer ?
#
loop_
_entity_poly.entity_id
_entity_poly.type
_entity_poly.pdbx_seq_one_letter_code
_entity_poly.pdbx_strand_id
1 'polypeptide(L)'
;MISFILLLTVIQNLSFAHSPRNCHIKNEMLKRVMSFSVLSPLSKYANKYNRYNKRGLFVRERIHRIYADRLITLTTERDQAREEVNRQLALISQLKQDHEEELKRVKQRTWCQVCLNEALYHCCLGTAYCSKTCQWQHWEAQHSQTCRRRAEAQLLQQQQQQQQQQSTQALHKR
;
A
#
# COMPACT_ATOMS: atom_id res chain seq x y z
N MET A 1 -69.35 -6.95 -50.70
CA MET A 1 -69.02 -8.39 -50.56
C MET A 1 -68.51 -9.04 -51.85
N ILE A 2 -68.50 -8.36 -53.02
CA ILE A 2 -67.96 -8.91 -54.28
C ILE A 2 -66.48 -8.50 -54.54
N SER A 3 -65.99 -7.40 -53.94
CA SER A 3 -64.59 -6.96 -54.15
C SER A 3 -63.52 -7.73 -53.38
N PHE A 4 -63.87 -8.48 -52.32
CA PHE A 4 -62.89 -9.32 -51.60
C PHE A 4 -62.70 -10.71 -52.23
N ILE A 5 -63.68 -11.19 -53.02
CA ILE A 5 -63.61 -12.47 -53.73
C ILE A 5 -62.81 -12.34 -55.04
N LEU A 6 -62.84 -11.17 -55.69
CA LEU A 6 -61.99 -10.88 -56.86
C LEU A 6 -60.50 -10.68 -56.50
N LEU A 7 -60.20 -10.23 -55.28
CA LEU A 7 -58.81 -10.09 -54.83
C LEU A 7 -58.15 -11.45 -54.51
N LEU A 8 -58.90 -12.40 -53.95
CA LEU A 8 -58.39 -13.75 -53.65
C LEU A 8 -58.26 -14.63 -54.91
N THR A 9 -59.12 -14.46 -55.91
CA THR A 9 -59.01 -15.20 -57.20
C THR A 9 -57.89 -14.67 -58.11
N VAL A 10 -57.50 -13.40 -57.99
CA VAL A 10 -56.30 -12.88 -58.69
C VAL A 10 -55.01 -13.36 -58.00
N ILE A 11 -55.01 -13.50 -56.67
CA ILE A 11 -53.86 -14.02 -55.91
C ILE A 11 -53.66 -15.53 -56.11
N GLN A 12 -54.72 -16.31 -56.34
CA GLN A 12 -54.61 -17.75 -56.64
C GLN A 12 -54.32 -18.08 -58.13
N ASN A 13 -54.51 -17.16 -59.07
CA ASN A 13 -54.20 -17.38 -60.49
C ASN A 13 -52.77 -16.98 -60.92
N LEU A 14 -51.96 -16.45 -60.01
CA LEU A 14 -50.52 -16.23 -60.25
C LEU A 14 -49.65 -17.45 -59.90
N SER A 15 -50.26 -18.60 -59.60
CA SER A 15 -49.55 -19.85 -59.30
C SER A 15 -49.49 -20.85 -60.45
N PHE A 16 -50.10 -20.63 -61.61
CA PHE A 16 -50.05 -21.58 -62.73
C PHE A 16 -49.97 -20.89 -64.10
N ALA A 17 -48.76 -20.50 -64.50
CA ALA A 17 -48.39 -20.35 -65.91
C ALA A 17 -46.86 -20.51 -66.07
N HIS A 18 -46.36 -21.71 -65.77
CA HIS A 18 -45.05 -22.15 -66.22
C HIS A 18 -45.10 -22.37 -67.74
N SER A 19 -44.72 -21.34 -68.51
CA SER A 19 -44.34 -21.50 -69.91
C SER A 19 -42.82 -21.27 -70.02
N PRO A 20 -42.04 -22.27 -70.48
CA PRO A 20 -40.58 -22.19 -70.52
C PRO A 20 -40.06 -21.10 -71.49
N ARG A 21 -40.87 -20.61 -72.43
CA ARG A 21 -40.51 -19.49 -73.31
C ARG A 21 -40.54 -18.12 -72.63
N ASN A 22 -41.31 -17.96 -71.55
CA ASN A 22 -41.42 -16.69 -70.83
C ASN A 22 -40.37 -16.55 -69.71
N CYS A 23 -39.69 -17.63 -69.31
CA CYS A 23 -38.55 -17.57 -68.40
C CYS A 23 -37.31 -16.97 -69.07
N HIS A 24 -37.10 -17.24 -70.36
CA HIS A 24 -35.93 -16.72 -71.07
C HIS A 24 -36.00 -15.21 -71.30
N ILE A 25 -37.18 -14.66 -71.60
CA ILE A 25 -37.40 -13.21 -71.75
C ILE A 25 -37.35 -12.51 -70.38
N LYS A 26 -37.89 -13.12 -69.32
CA LYS A 26 -37.79 -12.58 -67.95
C LYS A 26 -36.36 -12.63 -67.40
N ASN A 27 -35.60 -13.69 -67.69
CA ASN A 27 -34.18 -13.77 -67.34
C ASN A 27 -33.32 -12.83 -68.21
N GLU A 28 -33.66 -12.61 -69.47
CA GLU A 28 -33.00 -11.59 -70.30
C GLU A 28 -33.32 -10.18 -69.82
N MET A 29 -34.58 -9.88 -69.47
CA MET A 29 -35.00 -8.59 -68.90
C MET A 29 -34.36 -8.36 -67.53
N LEU A 30 -34.27 -9.36 -66.66
CA LEU A 30 -33.55 -9.28 -65.38
C LEU A 30 -32.05 -9.14 -65.59
N LYS A 31 -31.44 -9.85 -66.55
CA LYS A 31 -30.03 -9.66 -66.94
C LYS A 31 -29.79 -8.29 -67.58
N ARG A 32 -30.75 -7.73 -68.32
CA ARG A 32 -30.72 -6.37 -68.88
C ARG A 32 -30.90 -5.28 -67.83
N VAL A 33 -31.77 -5.47 -66.85
CA VAL A 33 -31.95 -4.57 -65.70
C VAL A 33 -30.75 -4.67 -64.74
N MET A 34 -30.12 -5.85 -64.62
CA MET A 34 -28.86 -6.04 -63.88
C MET A 34 -27.62 -5.52 -64.65
N SER A 35 -27.72 -5.31 -65.97
CA SER A 35 -26.63 -4.75 -66.81
C SER A 35 -26.81 -3.26 -67.17
N PHE A 36 -27.92 -2.62 -66.81
CA PHE A 36 -28.10 -1.16 -66.89
C PHE A 36 -27.89 -0.51 -65.50
N SER A 37 -26.61 -0.33 -65.13
CA SER A 37 -26.05 0.79 -64.35
C SER A 37 -26.71 1.37 -63.07
N VAL A 38 -27.77 0.81 -62.47
CA VAL A 38 -28.37 1.36 -61.21
C VAL A 38 -28.14 0.48 -59.96
N LEU A 39 -27.77 -0.78 -60.12
CA LEU A 39 -27.28 -1.62 -59.01
C LEU A 39 -25.81 -1.33 -58.65
N SER A 40 -25.05 -0.73 -59.56
CA SER A 40 -23.64 -0.38 -59.33
C SER A 40 -23.47 0.80 -58.36
N PRO A 41 -24.17 1.95 -58.49
CA PRO A 41 -23.93 3.11 -57.64
C PRO A 41 -24.34 2.90 -56.18
N LEU A 42 -25.50 2.28 -55.93
CA LEU A 42 -25.97 1.96 -54.57
C LEU A 42 -25.09 0.89 -53.91
N SER A 43 -24.68 -0.15 -54.65
CA SER A 43 -23.71 -1.14 -54.16
C SER A 43 -22.35 -0.50 -53.85
N LYS A 44 -21.86 0.42 -54.69
CA LYS A 44 -20.64 1.19 -54.44
C LYS A 44 -20.78 2.06 -53.18
N TYR A 45 -21.92 2.72 -52.98
CA TYR A 45 -22.20 3.52 -51.77
C TYR A 45 -22.27 2.65 -50.51
N ALA A 46 -23.00 1.53 -50.57
CA ALA A 46 -23.11 0.57 -49.47
C ALA A 46 -21.73 -0.02 -49.09
N ASN A 47 -20.90 -0.38 -50.07
CA ASN A 47 -19.53 -0.84 -49.85
C ASN A 47 -18.64 0.24 -49.24
N LYS A 48 -18.78 1.49 -49.70
CA LYS A 48 -18.07 2.65 -49.14
C LYS A 48 -18.48 2.90 -47.69
N TYR A 49 -19.78 2.86 -47.37
CA TYR A 49 -20.32 2.97 -46.02
C TYR A 49 -19.82 1.84 -45.10
N ASN A 50 -19.88 0.58 -45.56
CA ASN A 50 -19.36 -0.57 -44.81
C ASN A 50 -17.86 -0.45 -44.54
N ARG A 51 -17.09 0.09 -45.48
CA ARG A 51 -15.66 0.36 -45.29
C ARG A 51 -15.43 1.46 -44.24
N TYR A 52 -16.21 2.53 -44.25
CA TYR A 52 -16.13 3.57 -43.20
C TYR A 52 -16.51 3.01 -41.83
N ASN A 53 -17.61 2.25 -41.74
CA ASN A 53 -18.05 1.65 -40.48
C ASN A 53 -17.02 0.66 -39.93
N LYS A 54 -16.43 -0.20 -40.78
CA LYS A 54 -15.36 -1.13 -40.39
C LYS A 54 -14.10 -0.40 -39.90
N ARG A 55 -13.72 0.71 -40.55
CA ARG A 55 -12.61 1.57 -40.08
C ARG A 55 -12.94 2.21 -38.74
N GLY A 56 -14.16 2.71 -38.55
CA GLY A 56 -14.62 3.28 -37.28
C GLY A 56 -14.59 2.27 -36.15
N LEU A 57 -15.06 1.05 -36.39
CA LEU A 57 -15.01 -0.05 -35.43
C LEU A 57 -13.57 -0.41 -35.05
N PHE A 58 -12.67 -0.52 -36.03
CA PHE A 58 -11.25 -0.81 -35.77
C PHE A 58 -10.57 0.28 -34.93
N VAL A 59 -10.85 1.56 -35.23
CA VAL A 59 -10.33 2.68 -34.42
C VAL A 59 -10.86 2.60 -32.99
N ARG A 60 -12.14 2.29 -32.80
CA ARG A 60 -12.75 2.11 -31.48
C ARG A 60 -12.11 0.95 -30.71
N GLU A 61 -11.95 -0.21 -31.34
CA GLU A 61 -11.30 -1.38 -30.74
C GLU A 61 -9.84 -1.09 -30.34
N ARG A 62 -9.09 -0.38 -31.21
CA ARG A 62 -7.72 0.03 -30.90
C ARG A 62 -7.67 0.95 -29.69
N ILE A 63 -8.58 1.94 -29.63
CA ILE A 63 -8.69 2.86 -28.50
C ILE A 63 -9.02 2.09 -27.21
N HIS A 64 -9.99 1.17 -27.26
CA HIS A 64 -10.36 0.35 -26.11
C HIS A 64 -9.18 -0.50 -25.61
N ARG A 65 -8.41 -1.11 -26.52
CA ARG A 65 -7.21 -1.88 -26.16
C ARG A 65 -6.17 -1.01 -25.46
N ILE A 66 -5.87 0.17 -26.00
CA ILE A 66 -4.89 1.09 -25.40
C ILE A 66 -5.32 1.48 -23.97
N TYR A 67 -6.60 1.81 -23.78
CA TYR A 67 -7.09 2.13 -22.44
C TYR A 67 -7.09 0.93 -21.49
N ALA A 68 -7.44 -0.27 -21.98
CA ALA A 68 -7.41 -1.49 -21.18
C ALA A 68 -5.98 -1.81 -20.72
N ASP A 69 -5.01 -1.81 -21.65
CA ASP A 69 -3.61 -2.05 -21.34
C ASP A 69 -3.08 -1.01 -20.35
N ARG A 70 -3.38 0.28 -20.58
CA ARG A 70 -2.97 1.36 -19.69
C ARG A 70 -3.58 1.23 -18.30
N LEU A 71 -4.85 0.84 -18.21
CA LEU A 71 -5.54 0.63 -16.94
C LEU A 71 -4.86 -0.51 -16.17
N ILE A 72 -4.57 -1.63 -16.83
CA ILE A 72 -3.85 -2.76 -16.22
C ILE A 72 -2.51 -2.30 -15.66
N THR A 73 -1.67 -1.63 -16.46
CA THR A 73 -0.37 -1.13 -16.00
C THR A 73 -0.49 -0.24 -14.77
N LEU A 74 -1.38 0.76 -14.80
CA LEU A 74 -1.57 1.68 -13.68
C LEU A 74 -2.09 0.96 -12.42
N THR A 75 -2.98 -0.02 -12.58
CA THR A 75 -3.45 -0.82 -11.44
C THR A 75 -2.35 -1.67 -10.84
N THR A 76 -1.51 -2.30 -11.67
CA THR A 76 -0.37 -3.09 -11.21
C THR A 76 0.66 -2.23 -10.48
N GLU A 77 1.03 -1.07 -11.04
CA GLU A 77 1.97 -0.13 -10.41
C GLU A 77 1.44 0.36 -9.05
N ARG A 78 0.15 0.71 -8.98
CA ARG A 78 -0.51 1.10 -7.72
C ARG A 78 -0.45 -0.02 -6.70
N ASP A 79 -0.75 -1.25 -7.10
CA ASP A 79 -0.82 -2.39 -6.18
C ASP A 79 0.58 -2.78 -5.69
N GLN A 80 1.60 -2.73 -6.55
CA GLN A 80 3.00 -2.88 -6.17
C GLN A 80 3.45 -1.80 -5.17
N ALA A 81 3.10 -0.54 -5.41
CA ALA A 81 3.43 0.55 -4.50
C ALA A 81 2.74 0.36 -3.13
N ARG A 82 1.48 -0.08 -3.11
CA ARG A 82 0.75 -0.39 -1.87
C ARG A 82 1.38 -1.55 -1.11
N GLU A 83 1.77 -2.61 -1.81
CA GLU A 83 2.43 -3.75 -1.18
C GLU A 83 3.76 -3.33 -0.56
N GLU A 84 4.56 -2.54 -1.27
CA GLU A 84 5.82 -2.03 -0.74
C GLU A 84 5.62 -1.15 0.50
N VAL A 85 4.65 -0.23 0.47
CA VAL A 85 4.30 0.56 1.66
C VAL A 85 3.87 -0.34 2.82
N ASN A 86 3.04 -1.35 2.57
CA ASN A 86 2.61 -2.29 3.62
C ASN A 86 3.78 -3.10 4.19
N ARG A 87 4.73 -3.53 3.35
CA ARG A 87 5.96 -4.22 3.80
C ARG A 87 6.80 -3.31 4.71
N GLN A 88 6.98 -2.05 4.31
CA GLN A 88 7.72 -1.07 5.11
C GLN A 88 7.01 -0.77 6.43
N LEU A 89 5.69 -0.63 6.44
CA LEU A 89 4.91 -0.43 7.66
C LEU A 89 5.02 -1.62 8.62
N ALA A 90 4.96 -2.85 8.10
CA ALA A 90 5.15 -4.06 8.89
C ALA A 90 6.57 -4.10 9.52
N LEU A 91 7.60 -3.80 8.73
CA LEU A 91 8.98 -3.73 9.22
C LEU A 91 9.15 -2.65 10.31
N ILE A 92 8.60 -1.45 10.10
CA ILE A 92 8.64 -0.38 11.10
C ILE A 92 7.91 -0.81 12.38
N SER A 93 6.77 -1.49 12.25
CA SER A 93 6.04 -1.99 13.41
C SER A 93 6.86 -3.01 14.19
N GLN A 94 7.52 -3.95 13.51
CA GLN A 94 8.38 -4.94 14.15
C GLN A 94 9.56 -4.27 14.86
N LEU A 95 10.27 -3.37 14.19
CA LEU A 95 11.40 -2.65 14.78
C LEU A 95 10.99 -1.83 16.01
N LYS A 96 9.78 -1.26 16.03
CA LYS A 96 9.25 -0.56 17.21
C LYS A 96 9.00 -1.51 18.37
N GLN A 97 8.44 -2.69 18.11
CA GLN A 97 8.21 -3.71 19.13
C GLN A 97 9.53 -4.21 19.71
N ASP A 98 10.48 -4.60 18.85
CA ASP A 98 11.81 -5.06 19.25
C ASP A 98 12.53 -3.97 20.08
N HIS A 99 12.46 -2.71 19.64
CA HIS A 99 13.05 -1.60 20.37
C HIS A 99 12.41 -1.40 21.75
N GLU A 100 11.09 -1.53 21.87
CA GLU A 100 10.40 -1.41 23.15
C GLU A 100 10.79 -2.54 24.12
N GLU A 101 10.94 -3.77 23.60
CA GLU A 101 11.41 -4.91 24.38
C GLU A 101 12.86 -4.71 24.86
N GLU A 102 13.75 -4.24 23.98
CA GLU A 102 15.12 -3.92 24.36
C GLU A 102 15.18 -2.79 25.39
N LEU A 103 14.34 -1.75 25.27
CA LEU A 103 14.25 -0.71 26.28
C LEU A 103 13.80 -1.25 27.63
N LYS A 104 12.83 -2.18 27.67
CA LYS A 104 12.39 -2.83 28.92
C LYS A 104 13.54 -3.62 29.54
N ARG A 105 14.26 -4.41 28.74
CA ARG A 105 15.46 -5.16 29.19
C ARG A 105 16.54 -4.23 29.74
N VAL A 106 16.77 -3.09 29.07
CA VAL A 106 17.77 -2.12 29.51
C VAL A 106 17.39 -1.48 30.84
N LYS A 107 16.12 -1.06 31.00
CA LYS A 107 15.62 -0.42 32.22
C LYS A 107 15.60 -1.32 33.44
N GLN A 108 15.60 -2.64 33.26
CA GLN A 108 15.63 -3.62 34.35
C GLN A 108 17.04 -3.87 34.91
N ARG A 109 18.08 -3.40 34.23
CA ARG A 109 19.48 -3.61 34.61
C ARG A 109 20.10 -2.33 35.18
N THR A 110 21.17 -2.50 35.94
CA THR A 110 22.00 -1.41 36.45
C THR A 110 23.20 -1.22 35.54
N TRP A 111 23.56 0.03 35.23
CA TRP A 111 24.57 0.35 34.23
C TRP A 111 25.77 1.09 34.83
N CYS A 112 26.95 0.79 34.32
CA CYS A 112 28.19 1.42 34.73
C CYS A 112 28.22 2.88 34.29
N GLN A 113 28.50 3.80 35.21
CA GLN A 113 28.54 5.24 34.93
C GLN A 113 29.66 5.65 33.95
N VAL A 114 30.65 4.79 33.73
CA VAL A 114 31.80 5.08 32.87
C VAL A 114 31.65 4.47 31.48
N CYS A 115 31.42 3.15 31.40
CA CYS A 115 31.49 2.42 30.13
C CYS A 115 30.16 1.83 29.66
N LEU A 116 29.06 2.07 30.39
CA LEU A 116 27.72 1.59 30.06
C LEU A 116 27.57 0.06 29.95
N ASN A 117 28.56 -0.71 30.41
CA ASN A 117 28.40 -2.14 30.64
C ASN A 117 27.54 -2.40 31.88
N GLU A 118 26.97 -3.60 31.97
CA GLU A 118 26.20 -4.02 33.14
C GLU A 118 27.04 -3.90 34.41
N ALA A 119 26.51 -3.16 35.39
CA ALA A 119 27.20 -2.89 36.64
C ALA A 119 27.01 -4.04 37.62
N LEU A 120 28.09 -4.39 38.32
CA LEU A 120 28.11 -5.46 39.31
C LEU A 120 28.00 -4.93 40.75
N TYR A 121 28.33 -3.65 40.96
CA TYR A 121 28.31 -3.03 42.30
C TYR A 121 27.85 -1.59 42.25
N HIS A 122 27.21 -1.22 43.35
CA HIS A 122 26.60 0.08 43.56
C HIS A 122 27.36 0.91 44.59
N CYS A 123 27.57 2.20 44.30
CA CYS A 123 28.20 3.14 45.23
C CYS A 123 27.14 3.93 46.02
N CYS A 124 26.33 4.73 45.34
CA CYS A 124 25.19 5.43 45.91
C CYS A 124 24.13 5.64 44.83
N LEU A 125 22.94 6.14 45.22
CA LEU A 125 21.80 6.26 44.31
C LEU A 125 22.20 6.88 42.97
N GLY A 126 21.89 6.19 41.87
CA GLY A 126 22.22 6.64 40.52
C GLY A 126 23.70 6.48 40.12
N THR A 127 24.52 5.78 40.89
CA THR A 127 25.94 5.52 40.54
C THR A 127 26.33 4.07 40.82
N ALA A 128 26.59 3.33 39.75
CA ALA A 128 27.04 1.94 39.77
C ALA A 128 28.21 1.71 38.79
N TYR A 129 28.96 0.62 38.99
CA TYR A 129 30.15 0.29 38.20
C TYR A 129 30.26 -1.20 37.89
N CYS A 130 30.91 -1.53 36.77
CA CYS A 130 31.25 -2.90 36.41
C CYS A 130 32.64 -3.32 36.94
N SER A 131 33.57 -2.38 37.11
CA SER A 131 34.97 -2.62 37.49
C SER A 131 35.46 -1.60 38.54
N LYS A 132 36.44 -1.99 39.38
CA LYS A 132 37.10 -1.08 40.33
C LYS A 132 37.86 0.01 39.58
N THR A 133 38.36 -0.31 38.39
CA THR A 133 38.98 0.64 37.48
C THR A 133 38.00 1.74 37.07
N CYS A 134 36.78 1.38 36.64
CA CYS A 134 35.74 2.37 36.32
C CYS A 134 35.33 3.18 37.55
N GLN A 135 35.25 2.54 38.73
CA GLN A 135 34.98 3.27 39.97
C GLN A 135 36.05 4.31 40.26
N TRP A 136 37.33 3.95 40.18
CA TRP A 136 38.45 4.87 40.44
C TRP A 136 38.48 6.03 39.45
N GLN A 137 38.33 5.73 38.15
CA GLN A 137 38.26 6.75 37.10
C GLN A 137 37.14 7.77 37.35
N HIS A 138 35.92 7.31 37.65
CA HIS A 138 34.82 8.21 37.96
C HIS A 138 35.01 8.94 39.29
N TRP A 139 35.64 8.28 40.27
CA TRP A 139 35.95 8.84 41.58
C TRP A 139 36.89 10.03 41.50
N GLU A 140 38.03 9.87 40.83
CA GLU A 140 39.02 10.92 40.63
C GLU A 140 38.46 12.07 39.79
N ALA A 141 37.68 11.76 38.76
CA ALA A 141 37.11 12.77 37.89
C ALA A 141 36.09 13.66 38.60
N GLN A 142 35.12 13.07 39.32
CA GLN A 142 34.00 13.86 39.87
C GLN A 142 33.25 13.23 41.05
N HIS A 143 33.16 11.89 41.14
CA HIS A 143 32.26 11.27 42.11
C HIS A 143 32.70 11.49 43.56
N SER A 144 34.00 11.68 43.80
CA SER A 144 34.54 11.94 45.15
C SER A 144 33.95 13.16 45.85
N GLN A 145 33.49 14.15 45.07
CA GLN A 145 32.90 15.40 45.55
C GLN A 145 31.38 15.29 45.75
N THR A 146 30.71 14.43 45.00
CA THR A 146 29.25 14.31 44.97
C THR A 146 28.72 13.01 45.58
N CYS A 147 29.60 12.15 46.10
CA CYS A 147 29.23 10.87 46.66
C CYS A 147 28.34 11.04 47.90
N ARG A 148 27.06 10.64 47.77
CA ARG A 148 26.08 10.72 48.87
C ARG A 148 26.48 9.86 50.08
N ARG A 149 27.04 8.67 49.84
CA ARG A 149 27.50 7.77 50.93
C ARG A 149 28.57 8.45 51.80
N ARG A 150 29.46 9.25 51.20
CA ARG A 150 30.48 10.01 51.94
C ARG A 150 29.87 11.12 52.78
N ALA A 151 28.93 11.88 52.21
CA ALA A 151 28.24 12.95 52.92
C ALA A 151 27.41 12.43 54.11
N GLU A 152 26.67 11.34 53.93
CA GLU A 152 25.89 10.70 54.99
C GLU A 152 26.77 10.18 56.13
N ALA A 153 27.90 9.55 55.80
CA ALA A 153 28.87 9.07 56.79
C ALA A 153 29.45 10.21 57.64
N GLN A 154 29.77 11.35 57.01
CA GLN A 154 30.26 12.54 57.70
C GLN A 154 29.21 13.13 58.66
N LEU A 155 27.95 13.18 58.25
CA LEU A 155 26.86 13.68 59.08
C LEU A 155 26.65 12.81 60.33
N LEU A 156 26.61 11.48 60.16
CA LEU A 156 26.48 10.56 61.30
C LEU A 156 27.61 10.73 62.31
N GLN A 157 28.84 10.89 61.81
CA GLN A 157 30.01 11.06 62.67
C GLN A 157 29.92 12.36 63.49
N GLN A 158 29.44 13.45 62.90
CA GLN A 158 29.23 14.71 63.62
C GLN A 158 28.16 14.60 64.71
N GLN A 159 27.04 13.90 64.42
CA GLN A 159 25.98 13.69 65.42
C GLN A 159 26.48 12.87 66.62
N GLN A 160 27.27 11.82 66.39
CA GLN A 160 27.84 11.01 67.46
C GLN A 160 28.80 11.84 68.34
N GLN A 161 29.63 12.70 67.74
CA GLN A 161 30.51 13.60 68.48
C GLN A 161 29.72 14.60 69.33
N GLN A 162 28.64 15.17 68.79
CA GLN A 162 27.77 16.09 69.54
C GLN A 162 27.10 15.41 70.72
N GLN A 163 26.61 14.17 70.56
CA GLN A 163 26.00 13.41 71.66
C GLN A 163 27.02 13.09 72.77
N GLN A 164 28.25 12.73 72.41
CA GLN A 164 29.34 12.50 73.37
C GLN A 164 29.75 13.79 74.10
N GLN A 165 29.80 14.92 73.39
CA GLN A 165 30.08 16.22 74.00
C GLN A 165 28.96 16.64 74.97
N GLN A 166 27.70 16.41 74.61
CA GLN A 166 26.55 16.72 75.47
C GLN A 166 26.52 15.83 76.72
N SER A 167 26.82 14.53 76.59
CA SER A 167 26.85 13.62 77.75
C SER A 167 28.01 13.93 78.70
N THR A 168 29.20 14.24 78.18
CA THR A 168 30.35 14.65 78.99
C THR A 168 30.14 16.00 79.68
N GLN A 169 29.49 16.96 79.02
CA GLN A 169 29.11 18.24 79.64
C GLN A 169 28.02 18.08 80.70
N ALA A 170 27.04 17.19 80.50
CA ALA A 170 26.01 16.89 81.50
C ALA A 170 26.59 16.20 82.75
N LEU A 171 27.64 15.38 82.58
CA LEU A 171 28.38 14.78 83.69
C LEU A 171 29.15 15.81 84.51
N HIS A 172 29.80 16.79 83.88
CA HIS A 172 30.56 17.84 84.57
C HIS A 172 29.69 18.87 85.31
N LYS A 173 28.39 18.95 85.00
CA LYS A 173 27.44 19.87 85.67
C LYS A 173 26.72 19.24 86.87
N ARG A 174 26.98 17.97 87.18
CA ARG A 174 26.50 17.29 88.40
C ARG A 174 27.58 17.32 89.46
#